data_AF-A0A3M3X4W3-F1
#
_entry.id   AF-A0A3M3X4W3-F1
#
_cell.length_a   1.000
_cell.length_b   1.000
_cell.length_c   1.000
_cell.angle_alpha   90.00
_cell.angle_beta   90.00
_cell.angle_gamma   90.00
#
_symmetry.space_group_name_H-M   'P 1'
#
loop_
_entity.id
_entity.type
_entity.pdbx_description
1 polymer ?
#
loop_
_entity_poly.entity_id
_entity_poly.type
_entity_poly.pdbx_seq_one_letter_code
_entity_poly.pdbx_strand_id
1 'polypeptide(L)'
;MKNPDSNSDTSNAPASLQRRRVLMGLGAAGAALAGSSLSGNALAAAPAQVAEAPNSEKTQDHNEFHGLHQSGIVNPRPAAGMLVAFDVLADDREDLERLFRTLNERIAFLMTGGPVPEIDPKLPPPDSGILGPVVTPDNLTITVSVGESLFDERFGLTPIKPKRLSRMTGFPNDALDPASCHGDLSIQFCANTADSNIHALRDIVKNLPDLLLVRWKQEGTVPPQAPKKPGQPPESARNFLGFRDGSANPDSNNQKTMNELVWVQPGSDEPAWAANGSYQAVRIIRNFVERWDRTPLQEQESIFGRSKSTGAPMDGKVESDVPNYAADPEGKKTRLDSHIRLANPRTAESQRNLILRRPFNYSNGVNKNGQLDMGLLFICYQADLEKGFITVQSRLNGEPLEEYLKPVGGGYFFTLPGVTGDQDFIGRSLLAALSSTQNA
;
A
#
# COMPACT_ATOMS: atom_id res chain seq x y z
N MET A 1 -48.43 53.22 5.37
CA MET A 1 -49.57 53.68 4.54
C MET A 1 -49.45 53.00 3.19
N LYS A 2 -50.22 51.92 2.95
CA LYS A 2 -51.48 51.91 2.19
C LYS A 2 -51.34 52.43 0.74
N ASN A 3 -51.23 51.46 -0.18
CA ASN A 3 -51.86 51.30 -1.51
C ASN A 3 -52.99 52.30 -1.88
N PRO A 4 -53.39 52.52 -3.17
CA PRO A 4 -53.65 51.38 -4.09
C PRO A 4 -53.66 51.61 -5.65
N ASP A 5 -53.92 50.49 -6.36
CA ASP A 5 -54.68 50.32 -7.63
C ASP A 5 -54.09 50.80 -8.98
N SER A 6 -54.23 50.11 -10.13
CA SER A 6 -54.86 48.83 -10.53
C SER A 6 -54.64 48.61 -12.04
N ASN A 7 -54.58 47.33 -12.48
CA ASN A 7 -54.96 46.72 -13.79
C ASN A 7 -54.48 47.35 -15.12
N SER A 8 -54.23 46.66 -16.24
CA SER A 8 -54.30 45.26 -16.68
C SER A 8 -53.76 45.20 -18.13
N ASP A 9 -53.28 44.02 -18.56
CA ASP A 9 -53.13 43.53 -19.95
C ASP A 9 -52.23 44.26 -20.96
N THR A 10 -51.13 43.60 -21.38
CA THR A 10 -51.04 42.90 -22.69
C THR A 10 -49.61 42.42 -22.99
N SER A 11 -49.49 41.12 -23.27
CA SER A 11 -48.57 40.44 -24.19
C SER A 11 -47.23 41.09 -24.59
N ASN A 12 -46.10 40.46 -24.24
CA ASN A 12 -45.04 40.11 -25.20
C ASN A 12 -43.93 39.26 -24.56
N ALA A 13 -44.03 37.93 -24.71
CA ALA A 13 -42.90 37.02 -24.65
C ALA A 13 -42.75 36.38 -26.04
N PRO A 14 -41.59 36.46 -26.71
CA PRO A 14 -41.39 35.76 -27.97
C PRO A 14 -41.11 34.27 -27.69
N ALA A 15 -42.14 33.44 -27.80
CA ALA A 15 -42.02 31.99 -27.85
C ALA A 15 -41.56 31.56 -29.25
N SER A 16 -40.30 31.15 -29.41
CA SER A 16 -39.77 30.64 -30.68
C SER A 16 -40.28 29.22 -30.96
N LEU A 17 -41.40 29.13 -31.68
CA LEU A 17 -42.04 27.89 -32.17
C LEU A 17 -41.31 27.27 -33.38
N GLN A 18 -39.98 27.07 -33.30
CA GLN A 18 -39.18 26.57 -34.43
C GLN A 18 -38.37 25.29 -34.17
N ARG A 19 -38.56 24.58 -33.06
CA ARG A 19 -37.85 23.29 -32.80
C ARG A 19 -38.73 22.04 -32.66
N ARG A 20 -40.03 22.12 -33.00
CA ARG A 20 -40.98 21.00 -32.85
C ARG A 20 -41.52 20.38 -34.15
N ARG A 21 -40.87 20.59 -35.29
CA ARG A 21 -41.30 20.05 -36.60
C ARG A 21 -40.27 19.22 -37.37
N VAL A 22 -39.21 18.72 -36.71
CA VAL A 22 -38.23 17.80 -37.35
C VAL A 22 -38.33 16.36 -36.82
N LEU A 23 -39.39 16.01 -36.08
CA LEU A 23 -39.58 14.67 -35.51
C LEU A 23 -40.94 14.03 -35.87
N MET A 24 -41.51 14.39 -37.03
CA MET A 24 -42.68 13.69 -37.59
C MET A 24 -42.58 13.59 -39.12
N GLY A 25 -41.72 12.71 -39.61
CA GLY A 25 -41.71 12.40 -41.03
C GLY A 25 -40.54 11.55 -41.46
N LEU A 26 -40.62 10.25 -41.22
CA LEU A 26 -40.07 9.18 -42.09
C LEU A 26 -40.51 7.82 -41.53
N GLY A 27 -41.79 7.53 -41.74
CA GLY A 27 -42.32 6.18 -41.71
C GLY A 27 -42.59 5.70 -43.13
N ALA A 28 -42.22 4.45 -43.40
CA ALA A 28 -42.68 3.54 -44.46
C ALA A 28 -42.03 3.59 -45.85
N ALA A 29 -41.12 2.64 -46.10
CA ALA A 29 -41.16 1.76 -47.29
C ALA A 29 -40.32 0.48 -47.09
N GLY A 30 -40.95 -0.70 -47.23
CA GLY A 30 -40.28 -1.94 -47.64
C GLY A 30 -40.16 -3.05 -46.59
N ALA A 31 -41.17 -3.91 -46.49
CA ALA A 31 -41.09 -5.20 -45.80
C ALA A 31 -40.44 -6.27 -46.72
N ALA A 32 -39.49 -7.07 -46.20
CA ALA A 32 -39.22 -8.43 -46.68
C ALA A 32 -38.36 -9.26 -45.69
N LEU A 33 -38.99 -10.32 -45.18
CA LEU A 33 -38.44 -11.67 -44.91
C LEU A 33 -37.58 -11.94 -43.64
N ALA A 34 -38.27 -12.57 -42.69
CA ALA A 34 -37.93 -13.84 -42.01
C ALA A 34 -36.72 -13.93 -41.04
N GLY A 35 -37.04 -14.26 -39.78
CA GLY A 35 -36.29 -15.27 -39.02
C GLY A 35 -35.62 -14.81 -37.72
N SER A 36 -36.02 -15.49 -36.64
CA SER A 36 -35.36 -15.63 -35.32
C SER A 36 -35.53 -14.51 -34.27
N SER A 37 -36.11 -14.96 -33.16
CA SER A 37 -36.27 -14.29 -31.88
C SER A 37 -34.94 -14.01 -31.20
N LEU A 38 -34.57 -12.73 -31.09
CA LEU A 38 -33.69 -12.23 -30.04
C LEU A 38 -34.31 -10.96 -29.46
N SER A 39 -35.21 -11.15 -28.50
CA SER A 39 -35.66 -10.12 -27.57
C SER A 39 -34.50 -9.73 -26.65
N GLY A 40 -33.58 -8.93 -27.17
CA GLY A 40 -32.61 -8.16 -26.40
C GLY A 40 -33.04 -6.70 -26.47
N ASN A 41 -33.89 -6.27 -25.54
CA ASN A 41 -34.09 -4.84 -25.31
C ASN A 41 -32.74 -4.30 -24.82
N ALA A 42 -31.93 -3.75 -25.73
CA ALA A 42 -30.90 -2.80 -25.37
C ALA A 42 -31.64 -1.57 -24.83
N LEU A 43 -31.99 -1.62 -23.53
CA LEU A 43 -32.32 -0.43 -22.78
C LEU A 43 -31.13 0.51 -22.97
N ALA A 44 -31.35 1.58 -23.73
CA ALA A 44 -30.38 2.65 -23.83
C ALA A 44 -30.07 3.09 -22.40
N ALA A 45 -28.86 2.80 -21.91
CA ALA A 45 -28.42 3.23 -20.60
C ALA A 45 -28.64 4.74 -20.53
N ALA A 46 -29.39 5.19 -19.52
CA ALA A 46 -29.55 6.62 -19.29
C ALA A 46 -28.15 7.25 -19.15
N PRO A 47 -27.93 8.45 -19.69
CA PRO A 47 -26.64 9.10 -19.55
C PRO A 47 -26.34 9.27 -18.05
N ALA A 48 -25.18 8.73 -17.64
CA ALA A 48 -24.71 8.83 -16.27
C ALA A 48 -24.63 10.30 -15.84
N GLN A 49 -24.97 10.58 -14.58
CA GLN A 49 -24.86 11.93 -14.05
C GLN A 49 -23.40 12.25 -13.72
N VAL A 50 -22.99 13.51 -13.84
CA VAL A 50 -21.58 13.92 -13.67
C VAL A 50 -20.99 13.61 -12.29
N ALA A 51 -21.84 13.52 -11.26
CA ALA A 51 -21.48 13.19 -9.89
C ALA A 51 -21.92 11.79 -9.45
N GLU A 52 -22.31 10.94 -10.40
CA GLU A 52 -22.58 9.53 -10.14
C GLU A 52 -21.29 8.83 -9.71
N ALA A 53 -21.32 8.12 -8.59
CA ALA A 53 -20.15 7.42 -8.09
C ALA A 53 -19.72 6.32 -9.08
N PRO A 54 -18.40 6.15 -9.34
CA PRO A 54 -17.92 5.03 -10.13
C PRO A 54 -18.37 3.69 -9.52
N ASN A 55 -18.88 2.79 -10.36
CA ASN A 55 -19.25 1.44 -9.93
C ASN A 55 -18.11 0.45 -10.18
N SER A 56 -17.92 -0.49 -9.25
CA SER A 56 -16.94 -1.57 -9.39
C SER A 56 -17.34 -2.77 -8.56
N GLU A 57 -17.38 -3.94 -9.20
CA GLU A 57 -17.61 -5.23 -8.51
C GLU A 57 -16.46 -5.58 -7.55
N LYS A 58 -15.27 -4.98 -7.76
CA LYS A 58 -14.07 -5.20 -6.93
C LYS A 58 -14.16 -4.65 -5.52
N THR A 59 -15.15 -3.82 -5.24
CA THR A 59 -15.43 -3.30 -3.89
C THR A 59 -15.78 -4.40 -2.89
N GLN A 60 -16.20 -5.59 -3.36
CA GLN A 60 -16.58 -6.74 -2.53
C GLN A 60 -15.45 -7.77 -2.34
N ASP A 61 -14.33 -7.62 -3.05
CA ASP A 61 -13.16 -8.49 -2.86
C ASP A 61 -12.68 -8.31 -1.39
N HIS A 62 -12.27 -9.39 -0.72
CA HIS A 62 -11.76 -9.35 0.66
C HIS A 62 -10.62 -10.36 0.85
N ASN A 63 -9.86 -10.18 1.92
CA ASN A 63 -8.86 -11.14 2.38
C ASN A 63 -9.27 -11.67 3.74
N GLU A 64 -8.87 -12.91 4.04
CA GLU A 64 -9.04 -13.47 5.38
C GLU A 64 -8.27 -12.62 6.41
N PHE A 65 -8.94 -12.33 7.52
CA PHE A 65 -8.33 -11.67 8.67
C PHE A 65 -7.50 -12.66 9.50
N HIS A 66 -8.04 -13.86 9.73
CA HIS A 66 -7.36 -14.90 10.50
C HIS A 66 -6.28 -15.61 9.68
N GLY A 67 -5.17 -15.91 10.33
CA GLY A 67 -4.04 -16.59 9.72
C GLY A 67 -2.83 -16.68 10.65
N LEU A 68 -1.87 -17.54 10.29
CA LEU A 68 -0.59 -17.64 11.01
C LEU A 68 0.24 -16.36 10.89
N HIS A 69 0.10 -15.67 9.76
CA HIS A 69 0.74 -14.40 9.45
C HIS A 69 -0.36 -13.35 9.23
N GLN A 70 -0.07 -12.10 9.53
CA GLN A 70 -0.96 -11.02 9.12
C GLN A 70 -1.06 -10.90 7.61
N SER A 71 -2.24 -10.54 7.12
CA SER A 71 -2.47 -10.13 5.74
C SER A 71 -1.73 -8.82 5.41
N GLY A 72 -1.47 -8.57 4.13
CA GLY A 72 -0.78 -7.38 3.62
C GLY A 72 0.73 -7.52 3.42
N ILE A 73 1.26 -8.74 3.57
CA ILE A 73 2.70 -9.05 3.37
C ILE A 73 2.90 -9.85 2.09
N VAL A 74 2.40 -11.09 2.05
CA VAL A 74 2.47 -11.97 0.86
C VAL A 74 1.24 -11.85 -0.05
N ASN A 75 0.14 -11.24 0.46
CA ASN A 75 -1.03 -10.94 -0.36
C ASN A 75 -0.62 -10.05 -1.55
N PRO A 76 -1.20 -10.30 -2.74
CA PRO A 76 -1.00 -9.43 -3.89
C PRO A 76 -1.22 -7.96 -3.51
N ARG A 77 -0.28 -7.10 -3.92
CA ARG A 77 -0.39 -5.67 -3.64
C ARG A 77 -1.53 -5.06 -4.47
N PRO A 78 -2.53 -4.40 -3.85
CA PRO A 78 -3.59 -3.73 -4.59
C PRO A 78 -3.09 -2.35 -5.12
N ALA A 79 -3.99 -1.59 -5.73
CA ALA A 79 -3.60 -0.34 -6.40
C ALA A 79 -3.29 0.81 -5.44
N ALA A 80 -3.88 0.84 -4.24
CA ALA A 80 -3.69 1.91 -3.26
C ALA A 80 -3.09 1.38 -1.94
N GLY A 81 -2.16 2.14 -1.37
CA GLY A 81 -1.52 1.84 -0.10
C GLY A 81 -1.32 3.09 0.73
N MET A 82 -1.31 2.93 2.05
CA MET A 82 -1.01 3.98 3.01
C MET A 82 -0.26 3.38 4.18
N LEU A 83 0.86 3.99 4.55
CA LEU A 83 1.58 3.66 5.77
C LEU A 83 1.42 4.81 6.74
N VAL A 84 0.97 4.51 7.96
CA VAL A 84 0.82 5.48 9.04
C VAL A 84 1.64 5.02 10.23
N ALA A 85 2.49 5.89 10.75
CA ALA A 85 3.18 5.67 12.01
C ALA A 85 2.48 6.42 13.13
N PHE A 86 2.43 5.81 14.30
CA PHE A 86 1.80 6.35 15.49
C PHE A 86 2.77 6.33 16.67
N ASP A 87 2.62 7.31 17.55
CA ASP A 87 3.12 7.27 18.92
C ASP A 87 1.99 6.71 19.81
N VAL A 88 2.33 5.77 20.71
CA VAL A 88 1.36 5.11 21.61
C VAL A 88 1.25 5.91 22.89
N LEU A 89 0.01 6.30 23.22
CA LEU A 89 -0.33 7.12 24.39
C LEU A 89 -0.79 6.31 25.61
N ALA A 90 -0.80 4.97 25.51
CA ALA A 90 -1.13 4.10 26.63
C ALA A 90 -0.18 4.38 27.82
N ASP A 91 -0.76 4.57 29.01
CA ASP A 91 0.00 4.85 30.23
C ASP A 91 0.54 3.58 30.88
N ASP A 92 -0.09 2.43 30.62
CA ASP A 92 0.27 1.15 31.18
C ASP A 92 -0.02 -0.04 30.24
N ARG A 93 0.21 -1.25 30.76
CA ARG A 93 0.01 -2.49 30.02
C ARG A 93 -1.47 -2.82 29.77
N GLU A 94 -2.37 -2.42 30.66
CA GLU A 94 -3.80 -2.67 30.49
C GLU A 94 -4.33 -1.83 29.33
N ASP A 95 -3.91 -0.56 29.24
CA ASP A 95 -4.22 0.30 28.11
C ASP A 95 -3.57 -0.16 26.80
N LEU A 96 -2.35 -0.70 26.85
CA LEU A 96 -1.73 -1.32 25.67
C LEU A 96 -2.49 -2.58 25.22
N GLU A 97 -3.00 -3.39 26.15
CA GLU A 97 -3.85 -4.53 25.81
C GLU A 97 -5.17 -4.07 25.18
N ARG A 98 -5.80 -3.04 25.75
CA ARG A 98 -7.01 -2.41 25.19
C ARG A 98 -6.76 -1.91 23.77
N LEU A 99 -5.65 -1.21 23.53
CA LEU A 99 -5.24 -0.77 22.20
C LEU A 99 -5.24 -1.95 21.21
N PHE A 100 -4.55 -3.03 21.54
CA PHE A 100 -4.43 -4.19 20.66
C PHE A 100 -5.76 -4.92 20.44
N ARG A 101 -6.59 -5.08 21.48
CA ARG A 101 -7.91 -5.69 21.35
C ARG A 101 -8.85 -4.86 20.49
N THR A 102 -8.88 -3.54 20.67
CA THR A 102 -9.69 -2.64 19.85
C THR A 102 -9.19 -2.63 18.41
N LEU A 103 -7.87 -2.57 18.17
CA LEU A 103 -7.32 -2.72 16.82
C LEU A 103 -7.76 -4.04 16.18
N ASN A 104 -7.69 -5.15 16.89
CA ASN A 104 -8.14 -6.46 16.40
C ASN A 104 -9.60 -6.43 15.95
N GLU A 105 -10.50 -5.88 16.79
CA GLU A 105 -11.93 -5.74 16.48
C GLU A 105 -12.16 -4.87 15.24
N ARG A 106 -11.51 -3.69 15.18
CA ARG A 106 -11.68 -2.78 14.06
C ARG A 106 -11.16 -3.40 12.76
N ILE A 107 -10.00 -4.07 12.80
CA ILE A 107 -9.42 -4.70 11.61
C ILE A 107 -10.33 -5.82 11.09
N ALA A 108 -10.84 -6.68 11.98
CA ALA A 108 -11.74 -7.76 11.59
C ALA A 108 -13.00 -7.23 10.88
N PHE A 109 -13.62 -6.17 11.42
CA PHE A 109 -14.77 -5.52 10.79
C PHE A 109 -14.41 -4.86 9.46
N LEU A 110 -13.37 -4.03 9.43
CA LEU A 110 -13.01 -3.24 8.24
C LEU A 110 -12.56 -4.12 7.06
N MET A 111 -11.84 -5.22 7.32
CA MET A 111 -11.40 -6.15 6.26
C MET A 111 -12.53 -7.02 5.71
N THR A 112 -13.59 -7.23 6.49
CA THR A 112 -14.77 -8.01 6.07
C THR A 112 -15.85 -7.12 5.44
N GLY A 113 -15.98 -5.90 5.93
CA GLY A 113 -17.11 -5.02 5.65
C GLY A 113 -18.38 -5.44 6.40
N GLY A 114 -19.44 -4.66 6.24
CA GLY A 114 -20.72 -4.95 6.86
C GLY A 114 -21.57 -3.70 7.15
N PRO A 115 -22.81 -3.90 7.62
CA PRO A 115 -23.69 -2.80 7.98
C PRO A 115 -23.12 -2.03 9.18
N VAL A 116 -23.15 -0.71 9.08
CA VAL A 116 -22.87 0.19 10.20
C VAL A 116 -24.09 0.19 11.13
N PRO A 117 -23.93 -0.01 12.46
CA PRO A 117 -25.07 -0.02 13.38
C PRO A 117 -25.84 1.30 13.39
N GLU A 118 -27.17 1.23 13.41
CA GLU A 118 -28.00 2.39 13.71
C GLU A 118 -27.98 2.67 15.22
N ILE A 119 -27.77 3.94 15.59
CA ILE A 119 -27.71 4.40 16.98
C ILE A 119 -28.60 5.63 17.17
N ASP A 120 -28.77 6.08 18.41
CA ASP A 120 -29.53 7.32 18.72
C ASP A 120 -28.98 8.50 17.89
N PRO A 121 -29.81 9.20 17.08
CA PRO A 121 -29.40 10.36 16.29
C PRO A 121 -28.79 11.52 17.08
N LYS A 122 -28.90 11.51 18.42
CA LYS A 122 -28.25 12.49 19.31
C LYS A 122 -26.77 12.18 19.56
N LEU A 123 -26.31 10.97 19.26
CA LEU A 123 -24.92 10.56 19.40
C LEU A 123 -24.12 10.86 18.12
N PRO A 124 -22.79 11.04 18.21
CA PRO A 124 -21.93 11.06 17.03
C PRO A 124 -22.08 9.76 16.24
N PRO A 125 -22.11 9.80 14.90
CA PRO A 125 -22.27 8.60 14.09
C PRO A 125 -21.14 7.60 14.37
N PRO A 126 -21.41 6.28 14.32
CA PRO A 126 -20.43 5.26 14.65
C PRO A 126 -19.35 5.13 13.58
N ASP A 127 -19.62 5.57 12.35
CA ASP A 127 -18.71 5.57 11.20
C ASP A 127 -18.61 6.96 10.57
N SER A 128 -17.55 7.21 9.80
CA SER A 128 -17.39 8.45 9.02
C SER A 128 -18.40 8.62 7.88
N GLY A 129 -18.99 7.53 7.39
CA GLY A 129 -19.93 7.49 6.28
C GLY A 129 -19.30 7.53 4.89
N ILE A 130 -17.95 7.51 4.77
CA ILE A 130 -17.24 7.60 3.48
C ILE A 130 -17.69 6.50 2.51
N LEU A 131 -17.87 5.27 3.01
CA LEU A 131 -18.28 4.11 2.21
C LEU A 131 -19.80 3.84 2.28
N GLY A 132 -20.57 4.77 2.84
CA GLY A 132 -22.00 4.61 3.05
C GLY A 132 -22.36 3.76 4.27
N PRO A 133 -23.64 3.37 4.42
CA PRO A 133 -24.14 2.66 5.60
C PRO A 133 -23.76 1.17 5.63
N VAL A 134 -23.18 0.65 4.55
CA VAL A 134 -22.64 -0.71 4.45
C VAL A 134 -21.20 -0.58 4.00
N VAL A 135 -20.26 -0.77 4.93
CA VAL A 135 -18.83 -0.69 4.66
C VAL A 135 -18.46 -1.82 3.70
N THR A 136 -17.81 -1.48 2.58
CA THR A 136 -17.31 -2.46 1.63
C THR A 136 -15.84 -2.76 1.90
N PRO A 137 -15.40 -4.03 1.85
CA PRO A 137 -14.03 -4.42 2.20
C PRO A 137 -12.99 -3.92 1.18
N ASP A 138 -13.32 -3.83 -0.11
CA ASP A 138 -12.46 -3.29 -1.17
C ASP A 138 -11.03 -3.86 -1.20
N ASN A 139 -10.91 -5.16 -0.97
CA ASN A 139 -9.66 -5.92 -0.88
C ASN A 139 -8.72 -5.38 0.21
N LEU A 140 -9.29 -4.76 1.26
CA LEU A 140 -8.53 -4.15 2.35
C LEU A 140 -7.71 -5.19 3.10
N THR A 141 -6.47 -4.82 3.37
CA THR A 141 -5.60 -5.47 4.35
C THR A 141 -5.07 -4.39 5.29
N ILE A 142 -5.04 -4.70 6.59
CA ILE A 142 -4.47 -3.84 7.62
C ILE A 142 -3.39 -4.63 8.35
N THR A 143 -2.15 -4.16 8.26
CA THR A 143 -0.98 -4.84 8.85
C THR A 143 -0.39 -4.00 9.97
N VAL A 144 -0.32 -4.56 11.17
CA VAL A 144 0.16 -3.89 12.39
C VAL A 144 1.59 -4.31 12.71
N SER A 145 2.48 -3.33 12.89
CA SER A 145 3.86 -3.56 13.29
C SER A 145 4.26 -2.66 14.44
N VAL A 146 5.15 -3.12 15.32
CA VAL A 146 5.62 -2.38 16.50
C VAL A 146 7.04 -1.84 16.27
N GLY A 147 7.25 -0.57 16.60
CA GLY A 147 8.55 0.08 16.51
C GLY A 147 9.46 -0.26 17.68
N GLU A 148 10.75 0.08 17.54
CA GLU A 148 11.74 -0.15 18.60
C GLU A 148 11.40 0.59 19.90
N SER A 149 10.83 1.79 19.80
CA SER A 149 10.49 2.63 20.94
C SER A 149 9.36 2.07 21.80
N LEU A 150 8.50 1.17 21.28
CA LEU A 150 7.49 0.49 22.10
C LEU A 150 8.12 -0.42 23.18
N PHE A 151 9.40 -0.77 23.03
CA PHE A 151 10.14 -1.64 23.94
C PHE A 151 11.01 -0.88 24.95
N ASP A 152 10.73 0.40 25.16
CA ASP A 152 11.28 1.18 26.26
C ASP A 152 10.68 0.76 27.63
N GLU A 153 10.92 1.55 28.66
CA GLU A 153 10.50 1.27 30.03
C GLU A 153 8.98 1.31 30.27
N ARG A 154 8.17 1.90 29.37
CA ARG A 154 6.73 2.15 29.60
C ARG A 154 5.94 0.89 29.94
N PHE A 155 6.21 -0.20 29.23
CA PHE A 155 5.41 -1.42 29.29
C PHE A 155 6.19 -2.65 29.78
N GLY A 156 7.45 -2.47 30.17
CA GLY A 156 8.34 -3.56 30.59
C GLY A 156 8.68 -4.56 29.48
N LEU A 157 8.54 -4.16 28.20
CA LEU A 157 8.73 -5.03 27.04
C LEU A 157 10.19 -5.26 26.64
N THR A 158 11.13 -4.44 27.15
CA THR A 158 12.56 -4.48 26.80
C THR A 158 13.17 -5.89 26.77
N PRO A 159 12.96 -6.78 27.76
CA PRO A 159 13.62 -8.10 27.80
C PRO A 159 13.18 -9.04 26.67
N ILE A 160 12.03 -8.79 26.06
CA ILE A 160 11.45 -9.64 25.01
C ILE A 160 11.43 -8.94 23.64
N LYS A 161 12.17 -7.84 23.48
CA LYS A 161 12.32 -7.16 22.19
C LYS A 161 12.89 -8.12 21.13
N PRO A 162 12.37 -8.15 19.89
CA PRO A 162 12.98 -8.92 18.80
C PRO A 162 14.43 -8.48 18.63
N LYS A 163 15.35 -9.44 18.55
CA LYS A 163 16.80 -9.19 18.70
C LYS A 163 17.35 -8.22 17.68
N ARG A 164 16.79 -8.22 16.46
CA ARG A 164 17.23 -7.40 15.34
C ARG A 164 16.35 -6.15 15.16
N LEU A 165 15.40 -5.90 16.07
CA LEU A 165 14.61 -4.67 16.04
C LEU A 165 15.46 -3.53 16.62
N SER A 166 15.79 -2.59 15.74
CA SER A 166 16.59 -1.42 16.05
C SER A 166 15.91 -0.16 15.54
N ARG A 167 16.25 0.99 16.12
CA ARG A 167 15.84 2.28 15.57
C ARG A 167 16.58 2.52 14.26
N MET A 168 15.86 2.98 13.24
CA MET A 168 16.46 3.32 11.94
C MET A 168 17.53 4.40 12.11
N THR A 169 18.74 4.12 11.63
CA THR A 169 19.83 5.09 11.53
C THR A 169 19.93 5.62 10.09
N GLY A 170 20.54 6.79 9.93
CA GLY A 170 20.74 7.38 8.60
C GLY A 170 21.83 6.65 7.80
N PHE A 171 21.59 6.47 6.51
CA PHE A 171 22.60 6.08 5.52
C PHE A 171 23.26 7.33 4.88
N PRO A 172 24.42 7.21 4.21
CA PRO A 172 25.17 8.35 3.68
C PRO A 172 24.37 9.31 2.78
N ASN A 173 23.44 8.79 1.97
CA ASN A 173 22.62 9.61 1.07
C ASN A 173 21.36 10.18 1.75
N ASP A 174 21.09 9.87 3.01
CA ASP A 174 19.84 10.26 3.65
C ASP A 174 19.78 11.75 3.96
N ALA A 175 18.58 12.31 3.85
CA ALA A 175 18.23 13.64 4.35
C ALA A 175 16.97 13.51 5.22
N LEU A 176 17.09 12.73 6.30
CA LEU A 176 15.95 12.37 7.15
C LEU A 176 15.33 13.60 7.83
N ASP A 177 14.03 13.77 7.65
CA ASP A 177 13.19 14.63 8.46
C ASP A 177 12.73 13.86 9.71
N PRO A 178 13.14 14.28 10.93
CA PRO A 178 12.75 13.61 12.18
C PRO A 178 11.24 13.50 12.39
N ALA A 179 10.44 14.43 11.84
CA ALA A 179 8.98 14.38 11.93
C ALA A 179 8.39 13.25 11.08
N SER A 180 9.11 12.84 10.04
CA SER A 180 8.74 11.76 9.11
C SER A 180 9.45 10.43 9.43
N CYS A 181 10.00 10.29 10.65
CA CYS A 181 10.76 9.12 11.06
C CYS A 181 10.17 8.40 12.29
N HIS A 182 10.35 7.07 12.30
CA HIS A 182 10.03 6.17 13.42
C HIS A 182 8.54 6.17 13.81
N GLY A 183 8.25 5.76 15.05
CA GLY A 183 6.91 5.59 15.62
C GLY A 183 6.90 4.32 16.49
N ASP A 184 6.09 4.32 17.54
CA ASP A 184 5.86 3.15 18.39
C ASP A 184 5.10 2.04 17.66
N LEU A 185 4.26 2.42 16.71
CA LEU A 185 3.44 1.52 15.90
C LEU A 185 3.44 1.97 14.45
N SER A 186 3.49 1.04 13.49
CA SER A 186 3.08 1.30 12.11
C SER A 186 1.83 0.50 11.79
N ILE A 187 0.94 1.11 10.99
CA ILE A 187 -0.18 0.44 10.38
C ILE A 187 -0.11 0.66 8.87
N GLN A 188 -0.01 -0.45 8.11
CA GLN A 188 -0.10 -0.44 6.66
C GLN A 188 -1.53 -0.78 6.24
N PHE A 189 -2.17 0.13 5.51
CA PHE A 189 -3.47 -0.04 4.87
C PHE A 189 -3.24 -0.26 3.38
N CYS A 190 -3.85 -1.29 2.80
CA CYS A 190 -3.80 -1.53 1.35
C CYS A 190 -5.17 -2.00 0.88
N ALA A 191 -5.73 -1.33 -0.12
CA ALA A 191 -7.05 -1.60 -0.71
C ALA A 191 -7.02 -1.28 -2.21
N ASN A 192 -8.08 -1.63 -2.95
CA ASN A 192 -8.13 -1.28 -4.37
C ASN A 192 -8.19 0.24 -4.58
N THR A 193 -8.87 0.97 -3.69
CA THR A 193 -9.00 2.43 -3.76
C THR A 193 -8.43 3.13 -2.52
N ALA A 194 -8.06 4.41 -2.67
CA ALA A 194 -7.47 5.19 -1.59
C ALA A 194 -8.50 5.51 -0.49
N ASP A 195 -9.76 5.73 -0.86
CA ASP A 195 -10.85 6.07 0.05
C ASP A 195 -11.09 4.99 1.10
N SER A 196 -10.98 3.70 0.73
CA SER A 196 -11.09 2.58 1.67
C SER A 196 -9.96 2.60 2.73
N ASN A 197 -8.73 2.94 2.32
CA ASN A 197 -7.61 3.11 3.27
C ASN A 197 -7.85 4.31 4.20
N ILE A 198 -8.34 5.43 3.66
CA ILE A 198 -8.63 6.65 4.43
C ILE A 198 -9.78 6.42 5.43
N HIS A 199 -10.83 5.71 5.00
CA HIS A 199 -11.94 5.28 5.85
C HIS A 199 -11.44 4.43 7.01
N ALA A 200 -10.62 3.41 6.74
CA ALA A 200 -10.04 2.56 7.78
C ALA A 200 -9.18 3.33 8.80
N LEU A 201 -8.36 4.29 8.33
CA LEU A 201 -7.60 5.16 9.23
C LEU A 201 -8.51 6.04 10.09
N ARG A 202 -9.54 6.64 9.48
CA ARG A 202 -10.54 7.47 10.18
C ARG A 202 -11.28 6.68 11.26
N ASP A 203 -11.60 5.42 10.98
CA ASP A 203 -12.22 4.52 11.94
C ASP A 203 -11.30 4.21 13.12
N ILE A 204 -10.06 3.80 12.87
CA ILE A 204 -9.08 3.49 13.93
C ILE A 204 -8.83 4.71 14.82
N VAL A 205 -8.56 5.88 14.24
CA VAL A 205 -8.31 7.12 15.01
C VAL A 205 -9.54 7.57 15.80
N LYS A 206 -10.76 7.34 15.26
CA LYS A 206 -12.00 7.65 15.97
C LYS A 206 -12.18 6.78 17.22
N ASN A 207 -11.80 5.51 17.17
CA ASN A 207 -12.03 4.55 18.25
C ASN A 207 -10.86 4.48 19.25
N LEU A 208 -9.69 5.04 18.91
CA LEU A 208 -8.48 5.04 19.74
C LEU A 208 -7.82 6.43 19.90
N PRO A 209 -8.57 7.55 20.03
CA PRO A 209 -7.98 8.89 20.07
C PRO A 209 -7.18 9.15 21.36
N ASP A 210 -7.46 8.40 22.41
CA ASP A 210 -6.81 8.43 23.71
C ASP A 210 -5.54 7.56 23.75
N LEU A 211 -5.37 6.62 22.80
CA LEU A 211 -4.28 5.63 22.79
C LEU A 211 -3.31 5.78 21.62
N LEU A 212 -3.71 6.45 20.54
CA LEU A 212 -2.90 6.62 19.34
C LEU A 212 -2.81 8.09 18.91
N LEU A 213 -1.59 8.57 18.74
CA LEU A 213 -1.29 9.83 18.08
C LEU A 213 -0.68 9.56 16.71
N VAL A 214 -1.29 10.08 15.63
CA VAL A 214 -0.68 10.01 14.29
C VAL A 214 0.61 10.83 14.29
N ARG A 215 1.73 10.16 14.04
CA ARG A 215 3.05 10.78 13.95
C ARG A 215 3.33 11.30 12.56
N TRP A 216 3.19 10.43 11.56
CA TRP A 216 3.28 10.76 10.14
C TRP A 216 2.55 9.72 9.31
N LYS A 217 2.21 10.08 8.06
CA LYS A 217 1.64 9.15 7.09
C LYS A 217 2.21 9.39 5.69
N GLN A 218 2.25 8.34 4.90
CA GLN A 218 2.51 8.42 3.47
C GLN A 218 1.51 7.54 2.71
N GLU A 219 0.73 8.16 1.84
CA GLU A 219 -0.11 7.46 0.87
C GLU A 219 0.67 7.18 -0.42
N GLY A 220 0.22 6.18 -1.17
CA GLY A 220 0.78 5.87 -2.47
C GLY A 220 -0.10 4.97 -3.30
N THR A 221 0.23 4.88 -4.58
CA THR A 221 -0.46 4.05 -5.57
C THR A 221 0.52 3.30 -6.45
N VAL A 222 0.03 2.27 -7.12
CA VAL A 222 0.73 1.68 -8.28
C VAL A 222 -0.18 1.68 -9.49
N PRO A 223 0.33 1.94 -10.71
CA PRO A 223 -0.51 2.01 -11.89
C PRO A 223 -1.21 0.67 -12.16
N PRO A 224 -2.55 0.61 -12.18
CA PRO A 224 -3.26 -0.60 -12.58
C PRO A 224 -2.94 -0.90 -14.05
N GLN A 225 -2.88 -2.20 -14.38
CA GLN A 225 -2.73 -2.66 -15.76
C GLN A 225 -4.09 -3.05 -16.32
N ALA A 226 -4.24 -2.93 -17.64
CA ALA A 226 -5.39 -3.50 -18.32
C ALA A 226 -5.50 -5.01 -18.04
N PRO A 227 -6.72 -5.59 -18.04
CA PRO A 227 -6.89 -7.02 -17.86
C PRO A 227 -5.99 -7.82 -18.83
N LYS A 228 -5.27 -8.80 -18.30
CA LYS A 228 -4.34 -9.62 -19.09
C LYS A 228 -5.08 -10.37 -20.18
N LYS A 229 -4.47 -10.48 -21.36
CA LYS A 229 -4.91 -11.46 -22.37
C LYS A 229 -4.48 -12.87 -21.92
N PRO A 230 -5.27 -13.92 -22.21
CA PRO A 230 -4.84 -15.29 -21.94
C PRO A 230 -3.46 -15.58 -22.53
N GLY A 231 -2.56 -16.15 -21.72
CA GLY A 231 -1.19 -16.50 -22.14
C GLY A 231 -0.14 -15.39 -21.98
N GLN A 232 -0.49 -14.17 -21.58
CA GLN A 232 0.51 -13.14 -21.24
C GLN A 232 1.06 -13.34 -19.82
N PRO A 233 2.39 -13.30 -19.63
CA PRO A 233 2.98 -13.44 -18.31
C PRO A 233 2.58 -12.25 -17.40
N PRO A 234 2.55 -12.45 -16.07
CA PRO A 234 2.44 -11.34 -15.14
C PRO A 234 3.56 -10.32 -15.33
N GLU A 235 3.21 -9.05 -15.23
CA GLU A 235 4.16 -7.93 -15.27
C GLU A 235 4.19 -7.25 -13.91
N SER A 236 5.38 -6.85 -13.46
CA SER A 236 5.48 -6.02 -12.26
C SER A 236 4.95 -4.61 -12.54
N ALA A 237 4.28 -4.00 -11.56
CA ALA A 237 3.86 -2.61 -11.68
C ALA A 237 5.08 -1.69 -11.84
N ARG A 238 4.87 -0.50 -12.43
CA ARG A 238 5.94 0.48 -12.62
C ARG A 238 6.07 1.43 -11.44
N ASN A 239 7.30 1.86 -11.17
CA ASN A 239 7.57 2.97 -10.27
C ASN A 239 7.56 4.33 -11.01
N PHE A 240 7.67 5.45 -10.28
CA PHE A 240 7.71 6.79 -10.87
C PHE A 240 9.01 7.17 -11.60
N LEU A 241 10.03 6.32 -11.60
CA LEU A 241 11.15 6.41 -12.56
C LEU A 241 10.83 5.69 -13.89
N GLY A 242 9.67 5.02 -13.96
CA GLY A 242 9.15 4.36 -15.15
C GLY A 242 9.65 2.93 -15.34
N PHE A 243 10.32 2.33 -14.36
CA PHE A 243 10.84 0.96 -14.42
C PHE A 243 9.85 -0.03 -13.79
N ARG A 244 9.84 -1.29 -14.27
CA ARG A 244 9.12 -2.39 -13.61
C ARG A 244 9.75 -2.65 -12.24
N ASP A 245 8.92 -2.71 -11.21
CA ASP A 245 9.35 -2.77 -9.82
C ASP A 245 8.73 -3.97 -9.10
N GLY A 246 9.50 -5.05 -9.01
CA GLY A 246 9.04 -6.33 -8.47
C GLY A 246 9.67 -7.57 -9.11
N SER A 247 10.30 -7.42 -10.29
CA SER A 247 10.71 -8.52 -11.17
C SER A 247 11.59 -9.60 -10.52
N ALA A 248 12.45 -9.20 -9.59
CA ALA A 248 13.40 -10.08 -8.91
C ALA A 248 13.04 -10.34 -7.43
N ASN A 249 11.79 -10.07 -7.02
CA ASN A 249 11.34 -10.49 -5.70
C ASN A 249 11.39 -12.02 -5.58
N PRO A 250 11.64 -12.55 -4.36
CA PRO A 250 11.41 -13.97 -4.11
C PRO A 250 9.93 -14.31 -4.37
N ASP A 251 9.65 -15.55 -4.79
CA ASP A 251 8.29 -16.00 -5.07
C ASP A 251 7.46 -16.00 -3.78
N SER A 252 6.51 -15.06 -3.70
CA SER A 252 5.65 -14.88 -2.53
C SER A 252 4.63 -16.00 -2.33
N ASN A 253 4.40 -16.84 -3.35
CA ASN A 253 3.52 -18.01 -3.26
C ASN A 253 4.29 -19.26 -2.82
N ASN A 254 5.63 -19.22 -2.79
CA ASN A 254 6.44 -20.32 -2.34
C ASN A 254 6.62 -20.26 -0.82
N GLN A 255 5.85 -21.08 -0.10
CA GLN A 255 5.87 -21.12 1.36
C GLN A 255 7.26 -21.43 1.93
N LYS A 256 8.03 -22.33 1.30
CA LYS A 256 9.39 -22.65 1.74
C LYS A 256 10.28 -21.41 1.65
N THR A 257 10.25 -20.71 0.52
CA THR A 257 10.99 -19.46 0.32
C THR A 257 10.58 -18.38 1.32
N MET A 258 9.28 -18.22 1.59
CA MET A 258 8.81 -17.23 2.56
C MET A 258 9.20 -17.58 4.00
N ASN A 259 9.17 -18.87 4.38
CA ASN A 259 9.66 -19.33 5.68
C ASN A 259 11.16 -19.08 5.86
N GLU A 260 11.94 -19.20 4.79
CA GLU A 260 13.40 -18.95 4.83
C GLU A 260 13.73 -17.45 4.88
N LEU A 261 12.98 -16.60 4.17
CA LEU A 261 13.38 -15.21 3.91
C LEU A 261 12.56 -14.16 4.65
N VAL A 262 11.28 -14.42 4.93
CA VAL A 262 10.32 -13.38 5.37
C VAL A 262 9.84 -13.62 6.80
N TRP A 263 9.55 -14.87 7.17
CA TRP A 263 8.96 -15.20 8.46
C TRP A 263 9.99 -15.61 9.51
N VAL A 264 9.90 -15.01 10.69
CA VAL A 264 10.65 -15.48 11.87
C VAL A 264 10.22 -16.90 12.19
N GLN A 265 11.15 -17.84 12.23
CA GLN A 265 10.84 -19.25 12.45
C GLN A 265 10.75 -19.60 13.95
N PRO A 266 9.82 -20.49 14.35
CA PRO A 266 9.84 -21.10 15.67
C PRO A 266 11.20 -21.76 15.98
N GLY A 267 11.69 -21.62 17.21
CA GLY A 267 12.98 -22.19 17.62
C GLY A 267 14.22 -21.50 17.05
N SER A 268 14.04 -20.36 16.36
CA SER A 268 15.15 -19.45 16.05
C SER A 268 15.72 -18.80 17.31
N ASP A 269 16.73 -17.96 17.16
CA ASP A 269 17.29 -17.19 18.27
C ASP A 269 16.40 -16.00 18.68
N GLU A 270 15.29 -15.73 17.99
CA GLU A 270 14.33 -14.69 18.36
C GLU A 270 13.48 -15.08 19.59
N PRO A 271 12.89 -14.10 20.31
CA PRO A 271 11.87 -14.39 21.33
C PRO A 271 10.76 -15.26 20.76
N ALA A 272 10.34 -16.29 21.50
CA ALA A 272 9.38 -17.28 20.99
C ALA A 272 8.05 -16.67 20.51
N TRP A 273 7.62 -15.55 21.12
CA TRP A 273 6.39 -14.85 20.74
C TRP A 273 6.45 -14.23 19.34
N ALA A 274 7.65 -13.91 18.85
CA ALA A 274 7.91 -13.25 17.58
C ALA A 274 7.85 -14.22 16.39
N ALA A 275 7.76 -15.54 16.65
CA ALA A 275 7.59 -16.53 15.60
C ALA A 275 6.36 -16.21 14.72
N ASN A 276 6.51 -16.39 13.41
CA ASN A 276 5.54 -16.05 12.37
C ASN A 276 5.32 -14.54 12.12
N GLY A 277 5.99 -13.66 12.86
CA GLY A 277 6.13 -12.25 12.51
C GLY A 277 7.19 -12.02 11.43
N SER A 278 7.43 -10.74 11.09
CA SER A 278 8.43 -10.32 10.11
C SER A 278 8.98 -8.95 10.45
N TYR A 279 10.23 -8.66 10.14
CA TYR A 279 10.74 -7.30 10.21
C TYR A 279 10.27 -6.50 9.01
N GLN A 280 9.77 -5.28 9.24
CA GLN A 280 9.35 -4.33 8.22
C GLN A 280 10.33 -3.15 8.19
N ALA A 281 10.86 -2.85 7.00
CA ALA A 281 11.60 -1.61 6.76
C ALA A 281 10.78 -0.72 5.82
N VAL A 282 10.56 0.52 6.25
CA VAL A 282 9.84 1.55 5.49
C VAL A 282 10.79 2.70 5.20
N ARG A 283 10.82 3.16 3.95
CA ARG A 283 11.61 4.31 3.50
C ARG A 283 10.77 5.19 2.60
N ILE A 284 10.68 6.48 2.93
CA ILE A 284 10.09 7.50 2.07
C ILE A 284 11.23 8.03 1.20
N ILE A 285 11.23 7.67 -0.08
CA ILE A 285 12.34 7.95 -1.01
C ILE A 285 11.85 8.94 -2.06
N ARG A 286 12.31 10.18 -1.98
CA ARG A 286 12.04 11.23 -2.96
C ARG A 286 12.78 10.96 -4.26
N ASN A 287 12.11 11.16 -5.39
CA ASN A 287 12.73 11.14 -6.71
C ASN A 287 12.89 12.58 -7.24
N PHE A 288 14.03 12.86 -7.86
CA PHE A 288 14.27 14.09 -8.62
C PHE A 288 13.81 13.89 -10.07
N VAL A 289 12.49 13.78 -10.26
CA VAL A 289 11.87 13.32 -11.52
C VAL A 289 12.19 14.22 -12.70
N GLU A 290 12.28 15.54 -12.52
CA GLU A 290 12.62 16.45 -13.61
C GLU A 290 14.04 16.22 -14.12
N ARG A 291 14.98 15.91 -13.21
CA ARG A 291 16.34 15.56 -13.59
C ARG A 291 16.33 14.23 -14.34
N TRP A 292 15.64 13.24 -13.80
CA TRP A 292 15.53 11.91 -14.39
C TRP A 292 14.97 11.92 -15.81
N ASP A 293 13.89 12.66 -16.05
CA ASP A 293 13.24 12.74 -17.36
C ASP A 293 14.12 13.40 -18.44
N ARG A 294 15.18 14.11 -18.03
CA ARG A 294 16.19 14.72 -18.92
C ARG A 294 17.43 13.84 -19.09
N THR A 295 17.54 12.74 -18.35
CA THR A 295 18.65 11.79 -18.46
C THR A 295 18.46 10.87 -19.67
N PRO A 296 19.51 10.64 -20.49
CA PRO A 296 19.43 9.72 -21.62
C PRO A 296 18.93 8.33 -21.22
N LEU A 297 18.08 7.71 -22.06
CA LEU A 297 17.53 6.37 -21.79
C LEU A 297 18.61 5.33 -21.49
N GLN A 298 19.70 5.34 -22.27
CA GLN A 298 20.82 4.42 -22.05
C GLN A 298 21.41 4.57 -20.65
N GLU A 299 21.53 5.80 -20.14
CA GLU A 299 22.05 6.04 -18.80
C GLU A 299 21.05 5.56 -17.75
N GLN A 300 19.75 5.83 -17.93
CA GLN A 300 18.71 5.31 -17.03
C GLN A 300 18.74 3.76 -16.93
N GLU A 301 18.80 3.07 -18.06
CA GLU A 301 18.88 1.60 -18.12
C GLU A 301 20.19 1.07 -17.52
N SER A 302 21.29 1.81 -17.70
CA SER A 302 22.60 1.50 -17.13
C SER A 302 22.66 1.66 -15.61
N ILE A 303 22.04 2.72 -15.07
CA ILE A 303 21.90 2.97 -13.63
C ILE A 303 21.08 1.84 -12.99
N PHE A 304 19.95 1.45 -13.59
CA PHE A 304 19.14 0.36 -13.05
C PHE A 304 19.75 -1.02 -13.26
N GLY A 305 20.37 -1.27 -14.42
CA GLY A 305 20.81 -2.59 -14.87
C GLY A 305 19.70 -3.44 -15.49
N ARG A 306 18.63 -2.81 -16.01
CA ARG A 306 17.54 -3.47 -16.76
C ARG A 306 17.04 -2.57 -17.89
N SER A 307 16.39 -3.16 -18.88
CA SER A 307 15.69 -2.37 -19.89
C SER A 307 14.42 -1.73 -19.29
N LYS A 308 14.20 -0.45 -19.58
CA LYS A 308 13.05 0.32 -19.09
C LYS A 308 11.74 -0.19 -19.67
N SER A 309 11.74 -0.54 -20.96
CA SER A 309 10.52 -0.93 -21.68
C SER A 309 10.00 -2.31 -21.24
N THR A 310 10.86 -3.31 -21.25
CA THR A 310 10.50 -4.72 -20.97
C THR A 310 10.73 -5.13 -19.54
N GLY A 311 11.57 -4.41 -18.79
CA GLY A 311 12.06 -4.87 -17.50
C GLY A 311 12.98 -6.08 -17.62
N ALA A 312 13.48 -6.45 -18.81
CA ALA A 312 14.44 -7.54 -18.95
C ALA A 312 15.82 -7.16 -18.41
N PRO A 313 16.64 -8.11 -17.96
CA PRO A 313 18.07 -7.88 -17.73
C PRO A 313 18.76 -7.35 -18.99
N MET A 314 19.90 -6.66 -18.85
CA MET A 314 20.67 -6.11 -19.99
C MET A 314 21.20 -7.20 -20.95
N ASP A 315 21.27 -8.44 -20.49
CA ASP A 315 21.66 -9.63 -21.25
C ASP A 315 20.49 -10.61 -21.52
N GLY A 316 19.25 -10.20 -21.22
CA GLY A 316 18.03 -10.98 -21.38
C GLY A 316 17.05 -10.43 -22.42
N LYS A 317 15.87 -11.05 -22.52
CA LYS A 317 14.80 -10.68 -23.46
C LYS A 317 13.49 -10.32 -22.79
N VAL A 318 13.14 -11.01 -21.70
CA VAL A 318 11.87 -10.82 -20.98
C VAL A 318 12.12 -10.53 -19.50
N GLU A 319 11.10 -9.99 -18.81
CA GLU A 319 11.20 -9.59 -17.41
C GLU A 319 11.66 -10.72 -16.47
N SER A 320 11.14 -11.93 -16.69
CA SER A 320 11.42 -13.11 -15.87
C SER A 320 12.83 -13.68 -16.05
N ASP A 321 13.58 -13.19 -17.05
CA ASP A 321 14.97 -13.60 -17.23
C ASP A 321 15.82 -13.11 -16.05
N VAL A 322 16.86 -13.90 -15.75
CA VAL A 322 17.83 -13.63 -14.69
C VAL A 322 19.16 -13.23 -15.34
N PRO A 323 19.79 -12.11 -14.93
CA PRO A 323 21.09 -11.74 -15.48
C PRO A 323 22.16 -12.77 -15.15
N ASN A 324 23.04 -13.06 -16.11
CA ASN A 324 24.16 -13.98 -15.94
C ASN A 324 25.46 -13.22 -15.62
N TYR A 325 25.63 -12.85 -14.35
CA TYR A 325 26.82 -12.11 -13.89
C TYR A 325 28.13 -12.89 -14.03
N ALA A 326 28.09 -14.23 -13.99
CA ALA A 326 29.28 -15.06 -14.19
C ALA A 326 29.85 -14.94 -15.62
N ALA A 327 28.98 -14.68 -16.60
CA ALA A 327 29.37 -14.43 -17.99
C ALA A 327 29.67 -12.94 -18.28
N ASP A 328 29.53 -12.05 -17.28
CA ASP A 328 29.80 -10.61 -17.37
C ASP A 328 30.58 -10.11 -16.14
N PRO A 329 31.75 -10.69 -15.81
CA PRO A 329 32.47 -10.37 -14.57
C PRO A 329 32.98 -8.92 -14.52
N GLU A 330 33.23 -8.31 -15.67
CA GLU A 330 33.69 -6.92 -15.80
C GLU A 330 32.54 -5.90 -15.87
N GLY A 331 31.27 -6.35 -15.87
CA GLY A 331 30.10 -5.47 -15.92
C GLY A 331 29.94 -4.70 -17.23
N LYS A 332 30.33 -5.30 -18.37
CA LYS A 332 30.19 -4.69 -19.70
C LYS A 332 28.74 -4.67 -20.17
N LYS A 333 27.88 -5.59 -19.69
CA LYS A 333 26.45 -5.61 -20.01
C LYS A 333 25.62 -5.02 -18.88
N THR A 334 25.79 -5.55 -17.67
CA THR A 334 25.14 -5.02 -16.48
C THR A 334 26.22 -4.39 -15.61
N ARG A 335 26.30 -3.06 -15.59
CA ARG A 335 27.37 -2.36 -14.86
C ARG A 335 27.49 -2.84 -13.42
N LEU A 336 28.73 -2.90 -12.92
CA LEU A 336 29.03 -3.35 -11.55
C LEU A 336 28.39 -2.44 -10.50
N ASP A 337 28.22 -1.16 -10.82
CA ASP A 337 27.57 -0.15 -9.99
C ASP A 337 26.07 0.02 -10.27
N SER A 338 25.47 -0.82 -11.12
CA SER A 338 24.01 -0.76 -11.35
C SER A 338 23.21 -1.20 -10.14
N HIS A 339 22.06 -0.57 -9.93
CA HIS A 339 21.17 -0.77 -8.78
C HIS A 339 20.89 -2.26 -8.52
N ILE A 340 20.46 -3.02 -9.54
CA ILE A 340 20.11 -4.43 -9.33
C ILE A 340 21.32 -5.29 -8.94
N ARG A 341 22.52 -4.95 -9.43
CA ARG A 341 23.73 -5.76 -9.26
C ARG A 341 24.38 -5.47 -7.91
N LEU A 342 24.31 -4.23 -7.44
CA LEU A 342 24.67 -3.85 -6.07
C LEU A 342 23.69 -4.43 -5.06
N ALA A 343 22.38 -4.26 -5.28
CA ALA A 343 21.35 -4.75 -4.36
C ALA A 343 21.43 -6.27 -4.17
N ASN A 344 21.60 -7.01 -5.27
CA ASN A 344 21.78 -8.45 -5.25
C ASN A 344 22.85 -8.90 -6.26
N PRO A 345 24.10 -9.14 -5.81
CA PRO A 345 25.17 -9.63 -6.68
C PRO A 345 25.01 -11.10 -7.11
N ARG A 346 23.95 -11.78 -6.64
CA ARG A 346 23.60 -13.17 -6.96
C ARG A 346 24.71 -14.19 -6.69
N THR A 347 25.51 -13.96 -5.64
CA THR A 347 26.44 -14.98 -5.14
C THR A 347 25.68 -15.97 -4.25
N ALA A 348 26.32 -17.07 -3.85
CA ALA A 348 25.73 -18.00 -2.89
C ALA A 348 25.47 -17.31 -1.54
N GLU A 349 26.38 -16.42 -1.12
CA GLU A 349 26.28 -15.66 0.11
C GLU A 349 25.15 -14.63 0.06
N SER A 350 24.87 -14.02 -1.10
CA SER A 350 23.85 -12.99 -1.21
C SER A 350 22.42 -13.52 -1.15
N GLN A 351 22.20 -14.84 -1.28
CA GLN A 351 20.87 -15.44 -1.20
C GLN A 351 20.20 -15.23 0.16
N ARG A 352 20.99 -15.17 1.25
CA ARG A 352 20.47 -14.90 2.59
C ARG A 352 20.08 -13.43 2.82
N ASN A 353 20.36 -12.55 1.85
CA ASN A 353 20.07 -11.12 1.92
C ASN A 353 18.87 -10.72 1.05
N LEU A 354 18.16 -11.70 0.49
CA LEU A 354 16.95 -11.43 -0.27
C LEU A 354 15.88 -10.82 0.65
N ILE A 355 15.12 -9.88 0.10
CA ILE A 355 14.04 -9.16 0.77
C ILE A 355 12.77 -9.24 -0.08
N LEU A 356 11.61 -9.28 0.56
CA LEU A 356 10.33 -9.16 -0.14
C LEU A 356 9.91 -7.69 -0.19
N ARG A 357 10.03 -7.06 -1.35
CA ARG A 357 9.66 -5.64 -1.54
C ARG A 357 8.19 -5.52 -1.93
N ARG A 358 7.45 -4.62 -1.27
CA ARG A 358 6.03 -4.33 -1.54
C ARG A 358 5.75 -2.81 -1.55
N PRO A 359 6.40 -2.05 -2.45
CA PRO A 359 6.38 -0.58 -2.40
C PRO A 359 5.09 0.02 -2.98
N PHE A 360 4.90 1.33 -2.80
CA PHE A 360 3.94 2.15 -3.56
C PHE A 360 4.63 3.41 -4.10
N ASN A 361 4.09 4.04 -5.12
CA ASN A 361 4.55 5.35 -5.57
C ASN A 361 3.79 6.45 -4.83
N TYR A 362 4.44 7.50 -4.38
CA TYR A 362 3.75 8.63 -3.74
C TYR A 362 3.87 9.92 -4.54
N SER A 363 2.85 10.77 -4.43
CA SER A 363 2.83 12.14 -4.96
C SER A 363 2.18 13.06 -3.93
N ASN A 364 2.97 13.96 -3.35
CA ASN A 364 2.62 14.87 -2.26
C ASN A 364 2.42 16.32 -2.74
N GLY A 365 2.51 16.58 -4.05
CA GLY A 365 2.30 17.90 -4.63
C GLY A 365 3.59 18.53 -5.16
N VAL A 366 3.88 19.77 -4.78
CA VAL A 366 4.97 20.58 -5.36
C VAL A 366 5.78 21.26 -4.25
N ASN A 367 7.11 21.17 -4.34
CA ASN A 367 8.04 21.85 -3.44
C ASN A 367 8.09 23.36 -3.72
N LYS A 368 8.67 24.13 -2.77
CA LYS A 368 8.87 25.59 -2.89
C LYS A 368 9.66 26.01 -4.15
N ASN A 369 10.49 25.14 -4.70
CA ASN A 369 11.28 25.39 -5.91
C ASN A 369 10.55 24.97 -7.21
N GLY A 370 9.28 24.58 -7.13
CA GLY A 370 8.45 24.18 -8.27
C GLY A 370 8.64 22.74 -8.73
N GLN A 371 9.46 21.93 -8.05
CA GLN A 371 9.65 20.51 -8.38
C GLN A 371 8.57 19.62 -7.78
N LEU A 372 8.17 18.59 -8.51
CA LEU A 372 7.18 17.60 -8.08
C LEU A 372 7.66 16.81 -6.87
N ASP A 373 6.88 16.85 -5.79
CA ASP A 373 7.10 16.03 -4.60
C ASP A 373 6.56 14.64 -4.78
N MET A 374 7.36 13.77 -5.38
CA MET A 374 6.96 12.41 -5.69
C MET A 374 8.13 11.44 -5.62
N GLY A 375 7.82 10.17 -5.38
CA GLY A 375 8.84 9.16 -5.21
C GLY A 375 8.29 7.77 -4.90
N LEU A 376 9.06 7.00 -4.14
CA LEU A 376 8.75 5.64 -3.74
C LEU A 376 8.51 5.58 -2.22
N LEU A 377 7.33 5.12 -1.83
CA LEU A 377 7.07 4.58 -0.50
C LEU A 377 7.60 3.14 -0.53
N PHE A 378 8.88 2.98 -0.22
CA PHE A 378 9.53 1.70 -0.19
C PHE A 378 9.16 0.96 1.10
N ILE A 379 8.65 -0.26 0.95
CA ILE A 379 8.31 -1.15 2.06
C ILE A 379 8.91 -2.51 1.73
N CYS A 380 9.63 -3.12 2.67
CA CYS A 380 10.09 -4.50 2.51
C CYS A 380 10.01 -5.30 3.80
N TYR A 381 9.89 -6.61 3.62
CA TYR A 381 9.75 -7.61 4.67
C TYR A 381 10.89 -8.62 4.61
N GLN A 382 11.35 -9.04 5.79
CA GLN A 382 12.43 -10.01 5.96
C GLN A 382 12.38 -10.67 7.35
N ALA A 383 12.87 -11.90 7.46
CA ALA A 383 12.99 -12.61 8.74
C ALA A 383 14.13 -12.07 9.62
N ASP A 384 15.09 -11.35 9.02
CA ASP A 384 16.27 -10.79 9.69
C ASP A 384 16.58 -9.42 9.08
N LEU A 385 16.35 -8.35 9.85
CA LEU A 385 16.50 -6.96 9.39
C LEU A 385 17.94 -6.61 8.98
N GLU A 386 18.92 -7.14 9.70
CA GLU A 386 20.35 -6.91 9.44
C GLU A 386 20.77 -7.60 8.15
N LYS A 387 20.41 -8.88 7.99
CA LYS A 387 20.72 -9.63 6.76
C LYS A 387 19.93 -9.13 5.55
N GLY A 388 18.70 -8.66 5.74
CA GLY A 388 17.86 -8.13 4.66
C GLY A 388 18.20 -6.68 4.32
N PHE A 389 17.27 -5.79 4.66
CA PHE A 389 17.32 -4.37 4.26
C PHE A 389 18.65 -3.69 4.57
N ILE A 390 19.20 -3.83 5.78
CA ILE A 390 20.40 -3.08 6.19
C ILE A 390 21.62 -3.50 5.35
N THR A 391 21.82 -4.80 5.13
CA THR A 391 22.90 -5.29 4.27
C THR A 391 22.72 -4.82 2.83
N VAL A 392 21.50 -4.90 2.29
CA VAL A 392 21.21 -4.48 0.91
C VAL A 392 21.44 -2.98 0.73
N GLN A 393 20.90 -2.15 1.62
CA GLN A 393 21.08 -0.70 1.56
C GLN A 393 22.56 -0.31 1.73
N SER A 394 23.31 -1.02 2.58
CA SER A 394 24.75 -0.78 2.75
C SER A 394 25.55 -1.03 1.46
N ARG A 395 25.14 -2.00 0.64
CA ARG A 395 25.75 -2.23 -0.70
C ARG A 395 25.36 -1.15 -1.71
N LEU A 396 24.20 -0.54 -1.54
CA LEU A 396 23.69 0.52 -2.41
C LEU A 396 24.29 1.89 -2.09
N ASN A 397 24.99 2.06 -0.96
CA ASN A 397 25.64 3.33 -0.63
C ASN A 397 26.61 3.77 -1.75
N GLY A 398 26.39 4.97 -2.28
CA GLY A 398 27.18 5.53 -3.37
C GLY A 398 26.77 5.02 -4.76
N GLU A 399 25.63 4.34 -4.90
CA GLU A 399 25.12 3.95 -6.21
C GLU A 399 24.81 5.20 -7.08
N PRO A 400 24.95 5.11 -8.42
CA PRO A 400 24.61 6.22 -9.32
C PRO A 400 23.16 6.71 -9.21
N LEU A 401 22.24 5.84 -8.76
CA LEU A 401 20.84 6.20 -8.57
C LEU A 401 20.66 7.28 -7.49
N GLU A 402 21.59 7.43 -6.54
CA GLU A 402 21.56 8.47 -5.51
C GLU A 402 21.57 9.90 -6.07
N GLU A 403 22.01 10.10 -7.31
CA GLU A 403 21.87 11.39 -8.01
C GLU A 403 20.40 11.78 -8.27
N TYR A 404 19.51 10.78 -8.32
CA TYR A 404 18.11 10.90 -8.71
C TYR A 404 17.13 10.58 -7.58
N LEU A 405 17.62 10.13 -6.43
CA LEU A 405 16.79 9.86 -5.27
C LEU A 405 17.35 10.39 -3.95
N LYS A 406 16.45 10.55 -2.98
CA LYS A 406 16.80 10.99 -1.63
C LYS A 406 15.86 10.36 -0.59
N PRO A 407 16.33 9.46 0.29
CA PRO A 407 15.54 9.02 1.42
C PRO A 407 15.35 10.17 2.43
N VAL A 408 14.10 10.44 2.80
CA VAL A 408 13.72 11.58 3.66
C VAL A 408 12.96 11.18 4.92
N GLY A 409 12.54 9.92 5.03
CA GLY A 409 11.76 9.45 6.18
C GLY A 409 11.59 7.93 6.21
N GLY A 410 10.81 7.46 7.17
CA GLY A 410 10.49 6.05 7.38
C GLY A 410 10.98 5.51 8.73
N GLY A 411 11.09 4.18 8.84
CA GLY A 411 11.43 3.53 10.09
C GLY A 411 11.52 2.01 9.98
N TYR A 412 11.99 1.40 11.05
CA TYR A 412 12.01 -0.06 11.20
C TYR A 412 10.97 -0.46 12.23
N PHE A 413 10.22 -1.50 11.90
CA PHE A 413 9.15 -2.04 12.72
C PHE A 413 9.22 -3.56 12.70
N PHE A 414 8.62 -4.21 13.70
CA PHE A 414 8.40 -5.64 13.72
C PHE A 414 6.92 -5.92 13.50
N THR A 415 6.58 -6.48 12.36
CA THR A 415 5.22 -6.92 12.05
C THR A 415 4.86 -8.11 12.92
N LEU A 416 3.79 -7.94 13.70
CA LEU A 416 3.33 -8.92 14.68
C LEU A 416 2.89 -10.23 13.98
N PRO A 417 2.91 -11.37 14.70
CA PRO A 417 2.30 -12.61 14.21
C PRO A 417 0.81 -12.45 13.89
N GLY A 418 0.26 -13.36 13.09
CA GLY A 418 -1.16 -13.35 12.76
C GLY A 418 -2.07 -13.78 13.91
N VAL A 419 -3.38 -13.63 13.69
CA VAL A 419 -4.44 -13.97 14.64
C VAL A 419 -5.06 -15.30 14.21
N THR A 420 -4.99 -16.32 15.06
CA THR A 420 -5.31 -17.70 14.65
C THR A 420 -6.75 -18.14 14.91
N GLY A 421 -7.54 -17.33 15.62
CA GLY A 421 -8.96 -17.55 15.83
C GLY A 421 -9.60 -16.56 16.79
N ASP A 422 -10.89 -16.73 17.08
CA ASP A 422 -11.74 -15.72 17.73
C ASP A 422 -11.35 -15.36 19.17
N GLN A 423 -10.59 -16.23 19.85
CA GLN A 423 -10.10 -15.99 21.22
C GLN A 423 -8.70 -15.35 21.24
N ASP A 424 -8.09 -15.22 20.06
CA ASP A 424 -6.80 -14.60 19.84
C ASP A 424 -6.98 -13.12 19.46
N PHE A 425 -5.93 -12.33 19.61
CA PHE A 425 -5.96 -10.94 19.13
C PHE A 425 -4.57 -10.48 18.75
N ILE A 426 -4.49 -9.50 17.85
CA ILE A 426 -3.21 -8.95 17.40
C ILE A 426 -2.35 -8.52 18.59
N GLY A 427 -1.07 -8.92 18.65
CA GLY A 427 -0.19 -8.56 19.77
C GLY A 427 -0.40 -9.36 21.07
N ARG A 428 -1.36 -10.30 21.15
CA ARG A 428 -1.54 -11.15 22.34
C ARG A 428 -0.28 -11.91 22.74
N SER A 429 0.43 -12.50 21.77
CA SER A 429 1.64 -13.30 22.06
C SER A 429 2.75 -12.46 22.69
N LEU A 430 2.93 -11.21 22.24
CA LEU A 430 3.84 -10.23 22.82
C LEU A 430 3.51 -9.98 24.30
N LEU A 431 2.24 -9.66 24.60
CA LEU A 431 1.81 -9.41 25.96
C LEU A 431 1.93 -10.65 26.86
N ALA A 432 1.61 -11.84 26.35
CA ALA A 432 1.68 -13.08 27.12
C ALA A 432 3.12 -13.48 27.52
N ALA A 433 4.11 -13.19 26.66
CA ALA A 433 5.51 -13.55 26.89
C ALA A 433 6.13 -12.85 28.12
N LEU A 434 5.63 -11.67 28.49
CA LEU A 434 6.05 -11.01 29.73
C LEU A 434 5.59 -11.76 30.97
N SER A 435 4.36 -12.27 30.98
CA SER A 435 3.81 -13.01 32.13
C SER A 435 4.55 -14.32 32.40
N SER A 436 5.12 -14.96 31.38
CA SER A 436 5.98 -16.13 31.56
C SER A 436 7.37 -15.78 32.11
N THR A 437 7.86 -14.55 31.89
CA THR A 437 9.19 -14.13 32.34
C THR A 437 9.17 -13.60 33.78
N GLN A 438 8.02 -13.16 34.30
CA GLN A 438 7.86 -12.76 35.71
C GLN A 438 7.65 -13.94 36.68
N ASN A 439 7.29 -15.11 36.15
CA ASN A 439 7.05 -16.34 36.93
C ASN A 439 8.21 -17.35 36.85
N ALA A 440 9.27 -17.03 36.10
CA ALA A 440 10.50 -17.82 35.95
C ALA A 440 11.65 -17.08 36.61
#